data_AF-A0A2T9XPY4-F1
#
_entry.id   AF-A0A2T9XPY4-F1
#
_cell.length_a   1.000
_cell.length_b   1.000
_cell.length_c   1.000
_cell.angle_alpha   90.00
_cell.angle_beta   90.00
_cell.angle_gamma   90.00
#
_symmetry.space_group_name_H-M   'P 1'
#
loop_
_entity.id
_entity.type
_entity.pdbx_description
1 polymer ?
#
loop_
_entity_poly.entity_id
_entity_poly.type
_entity_poly.pdbx_seq_one_letter_code
_entity_poly.pdbx_strand_id
1 'polypeptide(L)'
;MVSSATCAGPLDWGDFTLGDTTVMRKPNVGYDFGSWAIALARFPDIASAENVVLANDSLVGPFASISKLFAAFHSSPADVWGLTETLQFSRHLQSFFVGYRGGVLRDEPLARFWRDIRHFDDKNDVIHRHEIGLGRLLFSEGYTVDAAFPAGQVVDAADNPTIIGWRTLLERGMPLVKRELVRSPHLAEDGADIGAEVRRRYGTDVAEWL
;
A
#
# COMPACT_ATOMS: atom_id res chain seq x y z
N MET A 1 -24.50 -6.77 9.44
CA MET A 1 -23.85 -6.21 8.23
C MET A 1 -23.85 -4.69 8.39
N VAL A 2 -22.69 -4.06 8.62
CA VAL A 2 -22.59 -2.60 8.59
C VAL A 2 -22.06 -2.22 7.21
N SER A 3 -22.76 -1.33 6.54
CA SER A 3 -22.34 -0.69 5.28
C SER A 3 -21.52 0.55 5.66
N SER A 4 -20.41 0.81 4.98
CA SER A 4 -19.75 2.13 5.04
C SER A 4 -20.50 3.18 4.22
N ALA A 5 -21.46 2.76 3.38
CA ALA A 5 -22.35 3.68 2.70
C ALA A 5 -23.44 4.18 3.68
N THR A 6 -23.68 5.49 3.67
CA THR A 6 -24.79 6.15 4.37
C THR A 6 -26.17 5.78 3.78
N CYS A 7 -26.17 5.05 2.66
CA CYS A 7 -27.34 4.57 1.94
C CYS A 7 -27.87 3.26 2.53
N ALA A 8 -29.16 3.22 2.86
CA ALA A 8 -29.88 2.01 3.32
C ALA A 8 -30.42 1.14 2.17
N GLY A 9 -30.10 1.49 0.92
CA GLY A 9 -30.49 0.75 -0.27
C GLY A 9 -29.64 -0.51 -0.51
N PRO A 10 -30.08 -1.40 -1.42
CA PRO A 10 -29.24 -2.49 -1.91
C PRO A 10 -27.95 -1.92 -2.53
N LEU A 11 -26.88 -2.72 -2.53
CA LEU A 11 -25.64 -2.37 -3.23
C LEU A 11 -25.95 -2.15 -4.72
N ASP A 12 -25.70 -0.94 -5.20
CA ASP A 12 -25.83 -0.54 -6.60
C ASP A 12 -24.44 -0.23 -7.14
N TRP A 13 -24.03 -0.98 -8.16
CA TRP A 13 -22.73 -0.86 -8.81
C TRP A 13 -22.85 -0.28 -10.23
N GLY A 14 -24.04 0.18 -10.64
CA GLY A 14 -24.31 0.62 -12.00
C GLY A 14 -24.00 -0.48 -13.04
N ASP A 15 -23.26 -0.13 -14.08
CA ASP A 15 -22.84 -1.05 -15.14
C ASP A 15 -21.61 -1.91 -14.76
N PHE A 16 -21.10 -1.79 -13.53
CA PHE A 16 -19.94 -2.53 -13.09
C PHE A 16 -20.31 -4.00 -12.84
N THR A 17 -19.79 -4.89 -13.68
CA THR A 17 -19.91 -6.34 -13.46
C THR A 17 -18.95 -6.72 -12.35
N LEU A 18 -19.50 -7.07 -11.18
CA LEU A 18 -18.69 -7.52 -10.03
C LEU A 18 -17.79 -8.71 -10.37
N GLY A 19 -18.14 -9.52 -11.39
CA GLY A 19 -17.30 -10.62 -11.88
C GLY A 19 -16.70 -11.44 -10.74
N ASP A 20 -15.36 -11.38 -10.63
CA ASP A 20 -14.52 -12.09 -9.66
C ASP A 20 -14.28 -11.33 -8.34
N THR A 21 -15.14 -10.36 -8.01
CA THR A 21 -14.98 -9.53 -6.80
C THR A 21 -15.58 -10.21 -5.57
N THR A 22 -14.76 -10.34 -4.52
CA THR A 22 -15.21 -10.80 -3.20
C THR A 22 -15.12 -9.69 -2.16
N VAL A 23 -16.21 -9.44 -1.43
CA VAL A 23 -16.26 -8.45 -0.34
C VAL A 23 -16.35 -9.17 1.00
N MET A 24 -15.35 -8.96 1.85
CA MET A 24 -15.34 -9.47 3.23
C MET A 24 -15.47 -8.32 4.23
N ARG A 25 -16.32 -8.49 5.24
CA ARG A 25 -16.46 -7.55 6.36
C ARG A 25 -15.95 -8.18 7.64
N LYS A 26 -15.16 -7.42 8.40
CA LYS A 26 -14.63 -7.80 9.72
C LYS A 26 -14.66 -6.59 10.66
N PRO A 27 -14.62 -6.80 11.98
CA PRO A 27 -14.25 -5.75 12.92
C PRO A 27 -12.87 -5.16 12.56
N ASN A 28 -12.65 -3.89 12.85
CA ASN A 28 -11.37 -3.22 12.56
C ASN A 28 -10.27 -3.57 13.59
N VAL A 29 -10.00 -4.87 13.72
CA VAL A 29 -8.99 -5.45 14.61
C VAL A 29 -7.77 -5.81 13.77
N GLY A 30 -6.58 -5.41 14.22
CA GLY A 30 -5.31 -5.66 13.51
C GLY A 30 -5.06 -4.79 12.26
N TYR A 31 -5.91 -3.79 12.00
CA TYR A 31 -5.79 -2.86 10.87
C TYR A 31 -5.59 -3.57 9.52
N ASP A 32 -4.76 -3.01 8.63
CA ASP A 32 -4.56 -3.51 7.27
C ASP A 32 -3.90 -4.89 7.22
N PHE A 33 -2.81 -5.09 7.99
CA PHE A 33 -2.16 -6.40 8.11
C PHE A 33 -3.12 -7.47 8.61
N GLY A 34 -3.97 -7.15 9.58
CA GLY A 34 -5.02 -8.05 10.03
C GLY A 34 -6.07 -8.33 8.95
N SER A 35 -6.44 -7.33 8.13
CA SER A 35 -7.33 -7.52 6.98
C SER A 35 -6.74 -8.51 5.97
N TRP A 36 -5.49 -8.32 5.57
CA TRP A 36 -4.83 -9.18 4.59
C TRP A 36 -4.58 -10.58 5.13
N ALA A 37 -4.12 -10.71 6.38
CA ALA A 37 -3.94 -12.01 7.04
C ALA A 37 -5.24 -12.82 7.05
N ILE A 38 -6.37 -12.19 7.40
CA ILE A 38 -7.67 -12.84 7.41
C ILE A 38 -8.11 -13.22 5.98
N ALA A 39 -7.88 -12.35 5.00
CA ALA A 39 -8.20 -12.68 3.61
C ALA A 39 -7.38 -13.88 3.10
N LEU A 40 -6.07 -13.89 3.32
CA LEU A 40 -5.18 -14.99 2.94
C LEU A 40 -5.54 -16.31 3.65
N ALA A 41 -5.96 -16.24 4.92
CA ALA A 41 -6.41 -17.41 5.66
C ALA A 41 -7.77 -17.95 5.20
N ARG A 42 -8.68 -17.07 4.74
CA ARG A 42 -10.02 -17.45 4.28
C ARG A 42 -10.06 -17.88 2.82
N PHE A 43 -9.17 -17.33 2.01
CA PHE A 43 -9.09 -17.55 0.57
C PHE A 43 -7.65 -17.93 0.20
N PRO A 44 -7.22 -19.18 0.50
CA PRO A 44 -5.85 -19.63 0.25
C PRO A 44 -5.46 -19.60 -1.24
N ASP A 45 -6.44 -19.58 -2.14
CA ASP A 45 -6.22 -19.40 -3.58
C ASP A 45 -5.58 -18.05 -3.91
N ILE A 46 -5.78 -17.01 -3.08
CA ILE A 46 -5.09 -15.73 -3.22
C ILE A 46 -3.58 -15.94 -3.11
N ALA A 47 -3.10 -16.64 -2.08
CA ALA A 47 -1.67 -16.91 -1.91
C ALA A 47 -1.10 -17.79 -3.04
N SER A 48 -1.96 -18.57 -3.70
CA SER A 48 -1.59 -19.46 -4.81
C SER A 48 -1.54 -18.77 -6.16
N ALA A 49 -2.02 -17.53 -6.27
CA ALA A 49 -1.91 -16.76 -7.49
C ALA A 49 -0.44 -16.43 -7.80
N GLU A 50 -0.11 -16.36 -9.09
CA GLU A 50 1.24 -16.04 -9.54
C GLU A 50 1.68 -14.64 -9.07
N ASN A 51 0.75 -13.68 -9.09
CA ASN A 51 0.99 -12.30 -8.71
C ASN A 51 -0.13 -11.83 -7.77
N VAL A 52 0.24 -11.30 -6.60
CA VAL A 52 -0.70 -10.78 -5.61
C VAL A 52 -0.27 -9.38 -5.21
N VAL A 53 -1.19 -8.42 -5.22
CA VAL A 53 -0.96 -7.09 -4.67
C VAL A 53 -1.82 -6.91 -3.43
N LEU A 54 -1.17 -6.57 -2.32
CA LEU A 54 -1.81 -6.10 -1.11
C LEU A 54 -1.71 -4.58 -1.08
N ALA A 55 -2.85 -3.90 -1.03
CA ALA A 55 -2.93 -2.45 -0.96
C ALA A 55 -3.97 -2.01 0.07
N ASN A 56 -3.78 -0.80 0.61
CA ASN A 56 -4.73 -0.14 1.50
C ASN A 56 -5.07 1.26 0.99
N ASP A 57 -5.86 1.99 1.77
CA ASP A 57 -6.39 3.30 1.41
C ASP A 57 -5.56 4.46 2.00
N SER A 58 -4.29 4.23 2.37
CA SER A 58 -3.40 5.29 2.86
C SER A 58 -3.04 6.33 1.79
N LEU A 59 -3.25 6.01 0.51
CA LEU A 59 -3.01 6.90 -0.63
C LEU A 59 -4.34 7.38 -1.23
N VAL A 60 -4.31 8.61 -1.73
CA VAL A 60 -5.38 9.27 -2.48
C VAL A 60 -5.01 9.25 -3.96
N GLY A 61 -5.99 8.95 -4.80
CA GLY A 61 -5.85 8.74 -6.23
C GLY A 61 -6.33 7.35 -6.64
N PRO A 62 -5.83 6.80 -7.77
CA PRO A 62 -4.82 7.37 -8.64
C PRO A 62 -5.38 8.49 -9.55
N PHE A 63 -4.65 9.60 -9.68
CA PHE A 63 -5.04 10.75 -10.51
C PHE A 63 -4.74 10.56 -12.01
N ALA A 64 -4.03 9.48 -12.36
CA ALA A 64 -3.72 9.06 -13.72
C ALA A 64 -3.58 7.53 -13.76
N SER A 65 -3.52 6.94 -14.95
CA SER A 65 -3.38 5.49 -15.09
C SER A 65 -2.13 4.94 -14.37
N ILE A 66 -2.32 3.87 -13.59
CA ILE A 66 -1.27 3.12 -12.90
C ILE A 66 -0.74 1.93 -13.71
N SER A 67 -1.13 1.79 -14.99
CA SER A 67 -0.69 0.67 -15.83
C SER A 67 0.84 0.54 -15.92
N LYS A 68 1.57 1.67 -15.89
CA LYS A 68 3.04 1.65 -15.87
C LYS A 68 3.62 1.05 -14.58
N LEU A 69 2.96 1.26 -13.44
CA LEU A 69 3.38 0.68 -12.17
C LEU A 69 3.18 -0.83 -12.18
N PHE A 70 2.03 -1.31 -12.69
CA PHE A 70 1.82 -2.75 -12.86
C PHE A 70 2.77 -3.37 -13.89
N ALA A 71 3.07 -2.68 -14.98
CA ALA A 71 4.06 -3.16 -15.95
C ALA A 71 5.45 -3.30 -15.30
N ALA A 72 5.86 -2.35 -14.46
CA ALA A 72 7.10 -2.42 -13.69
C ALA A 72 7.08 -3.57 -12.66
N PHE A 73 5.95 -3.76 -11.96
CA PHE A 73 5.77 -4.88 -11.05
C PHE A 73 5.91 -6.23 -11.78
N HIS A 74 5.23 -6.42 -12.91
CA HIS A 74 5.27 -7.67 -13.66
C HIS A 74 6.66 -7.96 -14.26
N SER A 75 7.40 -6.92 -14.66
CA SER A 75 8.73 -7.06 -15.27
C SER A 75 9.88 -7.13 -14.26
N SER A 76 9.67 -6.71 -13.01
CA SER A 76 10.67 -6.82 -11.95
C SER A 76 11.02 -8.30 -11.75
N PRO A 77 12.31 -8.67 -11.61
CA PRO A 77 12.68 -10.04 -11.28
C PRO A 77 12.49 -10.36 -9.79
N ALA A 78 12.16 -9.36 -8.96
CA ALA A 78 12.09 -9.52 -7.52
C ALA A 78 10.91 -10.40 -7.07
N ASP A 79 11.10 -11.06 -5.93
CA ASP A 79 10.08 -11.85 -5.25
C ASP A 79 8.99 -10.95 -4.64
N VAL A 80 9.42 -9.81 -4.09
CA VAL A 80 8.56 -8.80 -3.47
C VAL A 80 8.86 -7.43 -4.04
N TRP A 81 7.81 -6.68 -4.35
CA TRP A 81 7.90 -5.38 -4.99
C TRP A 81 7.03 -4.37 -4.25
N GLY A 82 7.54 -3.17 -3.97
CA GLY A 82 6.76 -2.12 -3.32
C GLY A 82 6.55 -0.91 -4.22
N LEU A 83 5.50 -0.15 -3.97
CA LEU A 83 5.36 1.14 -4.62
C LEU A 83 6.48 2.10 -4.16
N THR A 84 6.74 2.17 -2.86
CA THR A 84 7.82 2.99 -2.29
C THR A 84 8.67 2.20 -1.30
N GLU A 85 9.96 2.49 -1.31
CA GLU A 85 10.91 2.05 -0.29
C GLU A 85 11.20 3.22 0.65
N THR A 86 11.47 2.93 1.93
CA THR A 86 11.97 3.88 2.92
C THR A 86 13.22 3.34 3.61
N LEU A 87 14.12 4.25 4.03
CA LEU A 87 15.29 3.94 4.86
C LEU A 87 15.08 4.33 6.34
N GLN A 88 13.92 4.93 6.65
CA GLN A 88 13.58 5.36 8.00
C GLN A 88 13.53 4.15 8.95
N PHE A 89 14.27 4.22 10.07
CA PHE A 89 14.51 3.15 11.06
C PHE A 89 15.30 1.93 10.53
N SER A 90 14.91 1.38 9.37
CA SER A 90 15.59 0.33 8.63
C SER A 90 15.11 0.32 7.19
N ARG A 91 15.88 -0.21 6.24
CA ARG A 91 15.44 -0.35 4.85
C ARG A 91 14.24 -1.31 4.74
N HIS A 92 13.09 -0.82 4.27
CA HIS A 92 11.88 -1.62 4.02
C HIS A 92 10.94 -0.98 2.99
N LEU A 93 9.97 -1.75 2.50
CA LEU A 93 8.88 -1.24 1.66
C LEU A 93 7.75 -0.69 2.53
N GLN A 94 7.11 0.40 2.12
CA GLN A 94 5.91 0.88 2.80
C GLN A 94 4.70 0.01 2.43
N SER A 95 3.91 -0.39 3.43
CA SER A 95 2.94 -1.48 3.24
C SER A 95 1.67 -1.10 2.47
N PHE A 96 1.45 0.17 2.13
CA PHE A 96 0.21 0.61 1.48
C PHE A 96 0.04 0.05 0.06
N PHE A 97 1.12 -0.45 -0.57
CA PHE A 97 1.08 -1.11 -1.86
C PHE A 97 2.31 -2.02 -2.01
N VAL A 98 2.11 -3.32 -1.79
CA VAL A 98 3.15 -4.35 -1.87
C VAL A 98 2.66 -5.51 -2.74
N GLY A 99 3.43 -5.83 -3.76
CA GLY A 99 3.24 -6.95 -4.65
C GLY A 99 4.15 -8.14 -4.29
N TYR A 100 3.61 -9.34 -4.44
CA TYR A 100 4.30 -10.62 -4.29
C TYR A 100 4.21 -11.38 -5.61
N ARG A 101 5.33 -11.94 -6.07
CA ARG A 101 5.45 -12.58 -7.39
C ARG A 101 5.82 -14.05 -7.26
N GLY A 102 5.59 -14.82 -8.32
CA GLY A 102 5.99 -16.23 -8.39
C GLY A 102 5.34 -17.13 -7.34
N GLY A 103 4.23 -16.69 -6.71
CA GLY A 103 3.56 -17.46 -5.65
C GLY A 103 4.32 -17.53 -4.32
N VAL A 104 5.28 -16.63 -4.07
CA VAL A 104 6.11 -16.61 -2.83
C VAL A 104 5.30 -16.45 -1.56
N LEU A 105 4.05 -15.98 -1.63
CA LEU A 105 3.15 -15.94 -0.47
C LEU A 105 2.85 -17.31 0.14
N ARG A 106 3.05 -18.41 -0.62
CA ARG A 106 2.93 -19.78 -0.09
C ARG A 106 4.18 -20.28 0.59
N ASP A 107 5.32 -19.62 0.38
CA ASP A 107 6.57 -20.06 0.98
C ASP A 107 6.43 -19.98 2.50
N GLU A 108 6.86 -21.04 3.19
CA GLU A 108 6.57 -21.22 4.62
C GLU A 108 6.96 -20.01 5.49
N PRO A 109 8.08 -19.29 5.25
CA PRO A 109 8.39 -18.10 6.03
C PRO A 109 7.32 -17.00 5.92
N LEU A 110 6.84 -16.71 4.70
CA LEU A 110 5.79 -15.71 4.46
C LEU A 110 4.41 -16.20 4.91
N ALA A 111 4.07 -17.45 4.61
CA ALA A 111 2.83 -18.06 5.05
C ALA A 111 2.71 -18.03 6.59
N ARG A 112 3.78 -18.37 7.30
CA ARG A 112 3.86 -18.27 8.76
C ARG A 112 3.72 -16.84 9.25
N PHE A 113 4.44 -15.88 8.65
CA PHE A 113 4.33 -14.46 9.02
C PHE A 113 2.88 -13.98 8.99
N TRP A 114 2.16 -14.28 7.91
CA TRP A 114 0.75 -13.89 7.77
C TRP A 114 -0.18 -14.61 8.75
N ARG A 115 0.05 -15.91 9.02
CA ARG A 115 -0.70 -16.66 10.05
C ARG A 115 -0.47 -16.12 11.46
N ASP A 116 0.71 -15.59 11.73
CA ASP A 116 1.13 -15.13 13.05
C ASP A 116 0.81 -13.66 13.33
N ILE A 117 0.19 -12.93 12.40
CA ILE A 117 -0.33 -11.58 12.67
C ILE A 117 -1.29 -11.63 13.86
N ARG A 118 -0.89 -10.98 14.97
CA ARG A 118 -1.67 -10.89 16.21
C ARG A 118 -2.28 -9.50 16.37
N HIS A 119 -3.28 -9.41 17.25
CA HIS A 119 -3.73 -8.14 17.78
C HIS A 119 -2.67 -7.55 18.71
N PHE A 120 -2.35 -6.27 18.52
CA PHE A 120 -1.54 -5.47 19.44
C PHE A 120 -2.36 -4.27 19.89
N ASP A 121 -2.29 -3.95 21.18
CA ASP A 121 -3.04 -2.82 21.77
C ASP A 121 -2.40 -1.46 21.42
N ASP A 122 -1.12 -1.44 21.04
CA ASP A 122 -0.37 -0.23 20.66
C ASP A 122 -0.12 -0.17 19.13
N LYS A 123 -0.46 0.97 18.50
CA LYS A 123 -0.22 1.24 17.08
C LYS A 123 1.27 1.30 16.71
N ASN A 124 2.14 1.75 17.61
CA ASN A 124 3.58 1.78 17.36
C ASN A 124 4.19 0.38 17.27
N ASP A 125 3.65 -0.55 18.06
CA ASP A 125 4.01 -1.97 18.00
C ASP A 125 3.55 -2.61 16.68
N VAL A 126 2.40 -2.17 16.13
CA VAL A 126 1.91 -2.62 14.82
C VAL A 126 2.88 -2.23 13.71
N ILE A 127 3.32 -0.96 13.63
CA ILE A 127 4.26 -0.51 12.58
C ILE A 127 5.61 -1.22 12.72
N HIS A 128 6.18 -1.25 13.94
CA HIS A 128 7.49 -1.86 14.17
C HIS A 128 7.50 -3.38 13.95
N ARG A 129 6.42 -4.10 14.26
CA ARG A 129 6.39 -5.55 14.11
C ARG A 129 5.89 -6.01 12.74
N HIS A 130 5.10 -5.20 12.04
CA HIS A 130 4.58 -5.59 10.75
C HIS A 130 5.45 -5.08 9.61
N GLU A 131 5.62 -3.77 9.42
CA GLU A 131 6.37 -3.24 8.26
C GLU A 131 7.86 -3.54 8.38
N ILE A 132 8.46 -3.21 9.54
CA ILE A 132 9.87 -3.52 9.80
C ILE A 132 10.08 -5.04 9.98
N GLY A 133 9.12 -5.73 10.60
CA GLY A 133 9.19 -7.19 10.76
C GLY A 133 9.14 -7.94 9.43
N LEU A 134 8.27 -7.52 8.51
CA LEU A 134 8.22 -8.04 7.14
C LEU A 134 9.54 -7.76 6.42
N GLY A 135 10.03 -6.52 6.46
CA GLY A 135 11.32 -6.17 5.83
C GLY A 135 12.47 -7.03 6.34
N ARG A 136 12.54 -7.27 7.66
CA ARG A 136 13.55 -8.15 8.28
C ARG A 136 13.41 -9.60 7.84
N LEU A 137 12.19 -10.13 7.80
CA LEU A 137 11.91 -11.48 7.33
C LEU A 137 12.37 -11.66 5.89
N LEU A 138 11.99 -10.73 5.01
CA LEU A 138 12.36 -10.76 3.60
C LEU A 138 13.88 -10.82 3.43
N PHE A 139 14.60 -9.98 4.17
CA PHE A 139 16.05 -9.96 4.18
C PHE A 139 16.65 -11.26 4.75
N SER A 140 16.17 -11.75 5.90
CA SER A 140 16.77 -12.92 6.57
C SER A 140 16.55 -14.23 5.81
N GLU A 141 15.44 -14.33 5.09
CA GLU A 141 15.07 -15.51 4.30
C GLU A 141 15.57 -15.42 2.85
N GLY A 142 16.25 -14.33 2.48
CA GLY A 142 16.90 -14.17 1.18
C GLY A 142 15.97 -13.80 0.02
N TYR A 143 14.77 -13.29 0.30
CA TYR A 143 13.88 -12.78 -0.74
C TYR A 143 14.47 -11.53 -1.40
N THR A 144 14.35 -11.46 -2.71
CA THR A 144 14.72 -10.27 -3.48
C THR A 144 13.61 -9.23 -3.39
N VAL A 145 14.00 -7.97 -3.16
CA VAL A 145 13.08 -6.85 -2.95
C VAL A 145 13.41 -5.70 -3.88
N ASP A 146 12.39 -5.19 -4.57
CA ASP A 146 12.47 -4.05 -5.48
C ASP A 146 11.37 -3.02 -5.20
N ALA A 147 11.51 -1.80 -5.70
CA ALA A 147 10.54 -0.74 -5.51
C ALA A 147 10.41 0.19 -6.72
N ALA A 148 9.18 0.65 -7.02
CA ALA A 148 8.94 1.64 -8.08
C ALA A 148 9.66 2.96 -7.81
N PHE A 149 9.67 3.37 -6.54
CA PHE A 149 10.30 4.59 -6.06
C PHE A 149 11.25 4.25 -4.90
N PRO A 150 12.53 3.92 -5.18
CA PRO A 150 13.55 3.68 -4.17
C PRO A 150 13.83 4.93 -3.33
N ALA A 151 14.06 4.75 -2.02
CA ALA A 151 14.12 5.87 -1.06
C ALA A 151 15.19 6.91 -1.42
N GLY A 152 16.42 6.43 -1.72
CA GLY A 152 17.57 7.29 -2.02
C GLY A 152 17.47 8.05 -3.34
N GLN A 153 16.39 7.85 -4.09
CA GLN A 153 16.08 8.60 -5.31
C GLN A 153 14.98 9.66 -5.09
N VAL A 154 14.48 9.79 -3.85
CA VAL A 154 13.32 10.60 -3.47
C VAL A 154 13.65 11.54 -2.31
N VAL A 155 14.31 11.04 -1.26
CA VAL A 155 14.66 11.79 -0.03
C VAL A 155 15.97 11.30 0.59
N ASP A 156 16.47 12.03 1.58
CA ASP A 156 17.55 11.59 2.46
C ASP A 156 17.13 10.42 3.35
N ALA A 157 18.09 9.64 3.83
CA ALA A 157 17.84 8.33 4.47
C ALA A 157 17.00 8.39 5.76
N ALA A 158 16.98 9.52 6.46
CA ALA A 158 16.21 9.68 7.70
C ALA A 158 14.73 10.06 7.45
N ASP A 159 14.40 10.47 6.24
CA ASP A 159 13.11 11.08 5.92
C ASP A 159 12.10 10.06 5.39
N ASN A 160 10.82 10.38 5.60
CA ASN A 160 9.75 9.59 5.03
C ASN A 160 9.50 10.03 3.56
N PRO A 161 9.73 9.17 2.56
CA PRO A 161 9.66 9.54 1.14
C PRO A 161 8.27 10.00 0.72
N THR A 162 7.21 9.47 1.34
CA THR A 162 5.83 9.83 1.01
C THR A 162 5.31 11.07 1.73
N ILE A 163 6.06 11.57 2.72
CA ILE A 163 5.73 12.81 3.44
C ILE A 163 6.61 13.94 2.91
N ILE A 164 7.92 13.82 3.07
CA ILE A 164 8.89 14.85 2.69
C ILE A 164 9.09 14.88 1.17
N GLY A 165 9.15 13.72 0.53
CA GLY A 165 9.41 13.59 -0.91
C GLY A 165 8.17 13.61 -1.81
N TRP A 166 7.00 14.03 -1.30
CA TRP A 166 5.73 13.91 -2.02
C TRP A 166 5.77 14.56 -3.41
N ARG A 167 6.39 15.73 -3.54
CA ARG A 167 6.51 16.46 -4.80
C ARG A 167 7.39 15.71 -5.78
N THR A 168 8.55 15.22 -5.32
CA THR A 168 9.47 14.38 -6.10
C THR A 168 8.78 13.10 -6.57
N LEU A 169 7.95 12.47 -5.75
CA LEU A 169 7.17 11.28 -6.16
C LEU A 169 6.20 11.62 -7.30
N LEU A 170 5.47 12.72 -7.22
CA LEU A 170 4.60 13.19 -8.30
C LEU A 170 5.39 13.52 -9.58
N GLU A 171 6.57 14.12 -9.44
CA GLU A 171 7.50 14.42 -10.55
C GLU A 171 7.97 13.18 -11.28
N ARG A 172 8.23 12.12 -10.52
CA ARG A 172 8.68 10.83 -11.04
C ARG A 172 7.55 9.95 -11.55
N GLY A 173 6.31 10.43 -11.50
CA GLY A 173 5.15 9.78 -12.09
C GLY A 173 4.40 8.86 -11.14
N MET A 174 4.53 9.00 -9.82
CA MET A 174 3.59 8.41 -8.87
C MET A 174 2.27 9.20 -8.94
N PRO A 175 1.14 8.65 -9.42
CA PRO A 175 -0.09 9.41 -9.57
C PRO A 175 -0.95 9.36 -8.29
N LEU A 176 -0.30 9.33 -7.13
CA LEU A 176 -0.91 9.07 -5.82
C LEU A 176 -0.25 9.98 -4.78
N VAL A 177 -1.02 10.45 -3.81
CA VAL A 177 -0.52 11.26 -2.68
C VAL A 177 -0.96 10.61 -1.37
N LYS A 178 -0.13 10.67 -0.32
CA LYS A 178 -0.51 10.14 0.99
C LYS A 178 -1.68 10.93 1.57
N ARG A 179 -2.76 10.23 1.93
CA ARG A 179 -4.01 10.84 2.44
C ARG A 179 -3.76 11.74 3.63
N GLU A 180 -2.86 11.34 4.51
CA GLU A 180 -2.47 12.11 5.68
C GLU A 180 -1.92 13.49 5.30
N LEU A 181 -1.12 13.61 4.24
CA LEU A 181 -0.64 14.91 3.76
C LEU A 181 -1.77 15.80 3.25
N VAL A 182 -2.76 15.22 2.56
CA VAL A 182 -3.90 16.00 2.05
C VAL A 182 -4.75 16.53 3.22
N ARG A 183 -4.91 15.74 4.29
CA ARG A 183 -5.66 16.12 5.50
C ARG A 183 -4.86 17.05 6.43
N SER A 184 -3.54 16.88 6.46
CA SER A 184 -2.61 17.56 7.37
C SER A 184 -1.40 18.08 6.58
N PRO A 185 -1.58 19.10 5.73
CA PRO A 185 -0.52 19.58 4.83
C PRO A 185 0.70 20.15 5.56
N HIS A 186 0.55 20.56 6.83
CA HIS A 186 1.64 21.06 7.66
C HIS A 186 2.71 20.01 8.02
N LEU A 187 2.49 18.73 7.72
CA LEU A 187 3.47 17.65 7.93
C LEU A 187 4.65 17.71 6.96
N ALA A 188 4.53 18.44 5.85
CA ALA A 188 5.61 18.74 4.92
C ALA A 188 5.74 20.27 4.80
N GLU A 189 6.97 20.77 4.64
CA GLU A 189 7.24 22.21 4.53
C GLU A 189 6.43 22.88 3.42
N ASP A 190 6.29 22.17 2.29
CA ASP A 190 5.57 22.62 1.10
C ASP A 190 4.23 21.89 0.90
N GLY A 191 3.70 21.21 1.93
CA GLY A 191 2.50 20.38 1.79
C GLY A 191 1.22 21.18 1.48
N ALA A 192 1.20 22.49 1.72
CA ALA A 192 0.10 23.36 1.30
C ALA A 192 -0.05 23.42 -0.24
N ASP A 193 1.01 23.12 -1.00
CA ASP A 193 1.00 23.16 -2.46
C ASP A 193 0.41 21.91 -3.10
N ILE A 194 0.15 20.84 -2.33
CA ILE A 194 -0.31 19.53 -2.86
C ILE A 194 -1.53 19.69 -3.77
N GLY A 195 -2.55 20.43 -3.34
CA GLY A 195 -3.76 20.62 -4.13
C GLY A 195 -3.51 21.35 -5.44
N ALA A 196 -2.68 22.40 -5.41
CA ALA A 196 -2.31 23.15 -6.61
C ALA A 196 -1.50 22.29 -7.58
N GLU A 197 -0.59 21.46 -7.06
CA GLU A 197 0.28 20.61 -7.86
C GLU A 197 -0.48 19.44 -8.50
N VAL A 198 -1.38 18.79 -7.76
CA VAL A 198 -2.28 17.75 -8.30
C VAL A 198 -3.16 18.33 -9.40
N ARG A 199 -3.76 19.51 -9.17
CA ARG A 199 -4.59 20.19 -10.18
C ARG A 199 -3.77 20.55 -11.41
N ARG A 200 -2.56 21.07 -11.24
CA ARG A 200 -1.66 21.45 -12.35
C ARG A 200 -1.25 20.25 -13.20
N ARG A 201 -0.96 19.10 -12.58
CA ARG A 201 -0.48 17.90 -13.29
C ARG A 201 -1.59 17.05 -13.89
N TYR A 202 -2.69 16.90 -13.18
CA TYR A 202 -3.71 15.89 -13.48
C TYR A 202 -5.09 16.50 -13.78
N GLY A 203 -5.26 17.81 -13.61
CA GLY A 203 -6.52 18.48 -13.89
C GLY A 203 -7.66 18.12 -12.94
N THR A 204 -7.35 17.59 -11.74
CA THR A 204 -8.33 17.18 -10.73
C THR A 204 -8.08 17.90 -9.40
N ASP A 205 -9.13 18.07 -8.60
CA ASP A 205 -9.01 18.56 -7.24
C ASP A 205 -8.80 17.38 -6.28
N VAL A 206 -7.66 17.36 -5.58
CA VAL A 206 -7.35 16.31 -4.61
C VAL A 206 -8.39 16.18 -3.49
N ALA A 207 -9.11 17.26 -3.17
CA ALA A 207 -10.14 17.26 -2.13
C ALA A 207 -11.38 16.44 -2.51
N GLU A 208 -11.64 16.20 -3.80
CA GLU A 208 -12.76 15.36 -4.28
C GLU A 208 -12.56 13.87 -3.98
N TRP A 209 -11.38 13.48 -3.52
CA TRP A 209 -10.97 12.09 -3.29
C TRP A 209 -10.83 11.72 -1.80
N LEU A 210 -11.28 12.59 -0.88
CA LEU A 210 -11.07 12.47 0.58
C LEU A 210 -12.26 11.97 1.40
#